data_AF-A0AAV3T5G3-F1
#
_entry.id   AF-A0AAV3T5G3-F1
#
_cell.length_a   1.000
_cell.length_b   1.000
_cell.length_c   1.000
_cell.angle_alpha   90.00
_cell.angle_beta   90.00
_cell.angle_gamma   90.00
#
_symmetry.space_group_name_H-M   'P 1'
#
loop_
_entity.id
_entity.type
_entity.pdbx_description
1 polymer ?
#
loop_
_entity_poly.entity_id
_entity_poly.type
_entity_poly.pdbx_seq_one_letter_code
_entity_poly.pdbx_strand_id
1 'polypeptide(L)'
;MASISARLPDDEADDLEAVAELLDEDKSSVVRKALREGLHELRITRAVEQYQSGEISVNEAARIADVSVAEWLEIARERNLTTQLTPEDLRRDADAASEL
;
A
#
# COMPACT_ATOMS: atom_id res chain seq x y z
N MET A 1 -2.81 11.10 21.41
CA MET A 1 -1.84 10.44 20.50
C MET A 1 -1.09 9.39 21.28
N ALA A 2 -0.79 8.25 20.67
CA ALA A 2 0.15 7.27 21.23
C ALA A 2 1.58 7.67 20.86
N SER A 3 2.55 7.38 21.72
CA SER A 3 3.98 7.59 21.46
C SER A 3 4.67 6.24 21.21
N ILE A 4 5.55 6.22 20.21
CA ILE A 4 6.49 5.11 19.96
C ILE A 4 7.90 5.62 20.23
N SER A 5 8.71 4.79 20.88
CA SER A 5 10.15 5.02 21.06
C SER A 5 10.89 3.88 20.38
N ALA A 6 11.79 4.21 19.47
CA ALA A 6 12.64 3.27 18.75
C ALA A 6 14.10 3.69 18.89
N ARG A 7 15.00 2.72 19.00
CA ARG A 7 16.45 2.97 18.94
C ARG A 7 16.90 2.77 17.50
N LEU A 8 17.49 3.82 16.94
CA LEU A 8 18.08 3.80 15.62
C LEU A 8 19.60 3.60 15.77
N PRO A 9 20.24 2.81 14.89
CA PRO A 9 21.66 2.91 14.61
C PRO A 9 22.09 4.34 14.29
N ASP A 10 23.36 4.67 14.54
CA ASP A 10 23.87 6.05 14.36
C ASP A 10 23.74 6.52 12.90
N ASP A 11 23.99 5.62 11.93
CA ASP A 11 23.85 5.89 10.49
C ASP A 11 22.40 6.20 10.09
N GLU A 12 21.42 5.45 10.60
CA GLU A 12 20.01 5.74 10.33
C GLU A 12 19.55 7.07 10.98
N ALA A 13 20.14 7.44 12.12
CA ALA A 13 19.85 8.71 12.77
C ALA A 13 20.42 9.91 11.99
N ASP A 14 21.62 9.75 11.41
CA ASP A 14 22.25 10.74 10.54
C ASP A 14 21.45 10.92 9.24
N ASP A 15 20.99 9.83 8.61
CA ASP A 15 20.12 9.88 7.43
C ASP A 15 18.81 10.62 7.72
N LEU A 16 18.19 10.38 8.88
CA LEU A 16 16.98 11.08 9.29
C LEU A 16 17.20 12.59 9.45
N GLU A 17 18.34 13.00 10.02
CA GLU A 17 18.71 14.42 10.13
C GLU A 17 18.88 15.03 8.73
N ALA A 18 19.63 14.37 7.85
CA ALA A 18 19.86 14.85 6.50
C ALA A 18 18.55 15.04 5.70
N VAL A 19 17.60 14.13 5.85
CA VAL A 19 16.26 14.26 5.24
C VAL A 19 15.45 15.38 5.87
N ALA A 20 15.53 15.57 7.19
CA ALA A 20 14.86 16.67 7.88
C ALA A 20 15.36 18.04 7.41
N GLU A 21 16.67 18.19 7.27
CA GLU A 21 17.29 19.39 6.69
C GLU A 21 16.89 19.60 5.23
N LEU A 22 16.90 18.53 4.42
CA LEU A 22 16.52 18.60 3.00
C LEU A 22 15.07 19.06 2.80
N LEU A 23 14.16 18.63 3.67
CA LEU A 23 12.74 18.94 3.58
C LEU A 23 12.34 20.23 4.32
N ASP A 24 13.25 20.85 5.07
CA ASP A 24 12.96 21.97 5.99
C ASP A 24 11.81 21.62 6.98
N GLU A 25 11.82 20.39 7.50
CA GLU A 25 10.81 19.86 8.41
C GLU A 25 11.45 19.35 9.73
N ASP A 26 10.69 19.34 10.83
CA ASP A 26 11.18 18.74 12.07
C ASP A 26 11.26 17.20 11.97
N LYS A 27 12.21 16.59 12.70
CA LYS A 27 12.41 15.13 12.72
C LYS A 27 11.13 14.34 12.97
N SER A 28 10.25 14.83 13.85
CA SER A 28 9.01 14.10 14.15
C SER A 28 8.03 14.14 12.99
N SER A 29 7.99 15.23 12.21
CA SER A 29 7.22 15.31 10.96
C SER A 29 7.75 14.30 9.95
N VAL A 30 9.06 14.30 9.72
CA VAL A 30 9.71 13.36 8.78
C VAL A 30 9.49 11.91 9.19
N VAL A 31 9.69 11.55 10.46
CA VAL A 31 9.43 10.18 10.95
C VAL A 31 7.98 9.77 10.72
N ARG A 32 7.00 10.66 10.98
CA ARG A 32 5.58 10.34 10.73
C ARG A 32 5.27 10.19 9.25
N LYS A 33 5.88 10.99 8.38
CA LYS A 33 5.74 10.90 6.92
C LYS A 33 6.31 9.56 6.43
N ALA A 34 7.56 9.27 6.77
CA ALA A 34 8.24 8.02 6.43
C ALA A 34 7.50 6.79 6.96
N LEU A 35 6.99 6.83 8.19
CA LEU A 35 6.21 5.74 8.77
C LEU A 35 4.91 5.50 7.99
N ARG A 36 4.20 6.56 7.59
CA ARG A 36 2.95 6.43 6.81
C ARG A 36 3.22 5.79 5.45
N GLU A 37 4.26 6.26 4.76
CA GLU A 37 4.66 5.74 3.45
C GLU A 37 5.15 4.28 3.55
N GLY A 38 5.98 3.98 4.56
CA GLY A 38 6.45 2.61 4.81
C GLY A 38 5.33 1.64 5.15
N LEU A 39 4.37 2.03 5.99
CA LEU A 39 3.20 1.19 6.31
C LEU A 39 2.33 0.93 5.08
N HIS A 40 2.17 1.93 4.21
CA HIS A 40 1.44 1.76 2.95
C HIS A 40 2.14 0.77 2.02
N GLU A 41 3.45 0.93 1.79
CA GLU A 41 4.23 0.04 0.93
C GLU A 41 4.28 -1.40 1.46
N LEU A 42 4.39 -1.58 2.80
CA LEU A 42 4.34 -2.90 3.42
C LEU A 42 3.01 -3.62 3.14
N ARG A 43 1.89 -2.89 3.17
CA ARG A 43 0.56 -3.44 2.86
C ARG A 43 0.46 -3.82 1.38
N ILE A 44 0.93 -2.96 0.48
CA ILE A 44 0.97 -3.25 -0.96
C ILE A 44 1.82 -4.49 -1.24
N THR A 45 3.05 -4.53 -0.73
CA THR A 45 3.97 -5.66 -0.93
C THR A 45 3.33 -6.97 -0.47
N ARG A 46 2.70 -6.97 0.72
CA ARG A 46 2.02 -8.16 1.25
C ARG A 46 0.80 -8.58 0.43
N ALA A 47 0.06 -7.62 -0.14
CA ALA A 47 -1.06 -7.91 -1.04
C ALA A 47 -0.57 -8.49 -2.37
N VAL A 48 0.51 -7.95 -2.93
CA VAL A 48 1.14 -8.43 -4.18
C VAL A 48 1.58 -9.88 -4.04
N GLU A 49 2.30 -10.23 -2.97
CA GLU A 49 2.78 -11.60 -2.72
C GLU A 49 1.63 -12.62 -2.72
N GLN A 50 0.57 -12.34 -1.95
CA GLN A 50 -0.59 -13.24 -1.84
C GLN A 50 -1.42 -13.28 -3.12
N TYR A 51 -1.53 -12.15 -3.82
CA TYR A 51 -2.26 -12.10 -5.08
C TYR A 51 -1.53 -12.87 -6.18
N GLN A 52 -0.20 -12.81 -6.21
CA GLN A 52 0.62 -13.56 -7.16
C GLN A 52 0.51 -15.07 -7.00
N SER A 53 0.32 -15.58 -5.77
CA SER A 53 0.11 -17.02 -5.54
C SER A 53 -1.30 -17.49 -5.89
N GLY A 54 -2.22 -16.58 -6.24
CA GLY A 54 -3.62 -16.88 -6.50
C GLY A 54 -4.42 -17.18 -5.23
N GLU A 55 -3.87 -16.88 -4.04
CA GLU A 55 -4.52 -17.13 -2.75
C GLU A 55 -5.67 -16.17 -2.48
N ILE A 56 -5.60 -14.95 -3.04
CA ILE A 56 -6.55 -13.88 -2.77
C ILE A 56 -7.10 -13.24 -4.05
N SER A 57 -8.35 -12.77 -3.98
CA SER A 57 -9.02 -12.07 -5.08
C SER A 57 -8.59 -10.61 -5.18
N VAL A 58 -8.99 -9.94 -6.28
CA VAL A 58 -8.80 -8.49 -6.48
C VAL A 58 -9.36 -7.67 -5.31
N ASN A 59 -10.56 -8.01 -4.83
CA ASN A 59 -11.21 -7.28 -3.72
C ASN A 59 -10.49 -7.48 -2.39
N GLU A 60 -9.95 -8.67 -2.15
CA GLU A 60 -9.17 -8.95 -0.94
C GLU A 60 -7.82 -8.24 -0.97
N ALA A 61 -7.15 -8.23 -2.12
CA ALA A 61 -5.87 -7.55 -2.29
C ALA A 61 -6.00 -6.02 -2.11
N ALA A 62 -7.04 -5.41 -2.69
CA ALA A 62 -7.36 -4.00 -2.47
C ALA A 62 -7.56 -3.68 -0.98
N ARG A 63 -8.30 -4.54 -0.26
CA ARG A 63 -8.53 -4.39 1.19
C ARG A 63 -7.24 -4.47 2.01
N ILE A 64 -6.38 -5.45 1.71
CA ILE A 64 -5.09 -5.60 2.39
C ILE A 64 -4.22 -4.36 2.14
N ALA A 65 -4.16 -3.89 0.89
CA ALA A 65 -3.41 -2.72 0.47
C ALA A 65 -3.98 -1.37 0.96
N ASP A 66 -5.18 -1.36 1.54
CA ASP A 66 -5.92 -0.14 1.96
C ASP A 66 -6.36 0.79 0.85
N VAL A 67 -6.63 0.24 -0.32
CA VAL A 67 -6.96 1.02 -1.51
C VAL A 67 -8.30 0.58 -2.08
N SER A 68 -8.86 1.42 -2.96
CA SER A 68 -9.99 1.02 -3.79
C SER A 68 -9.59 -0.10 -4.76
N VAL A 69 -10.59 -0.81 -5.27
CA VAL A 69 -10.37 -1.84 -6.31
C VAL A 69 -9.73 -1.23 -7.56
N ALA A 70 -10.08 0.00 -7.92
CA ALA A 70 -9.51 0.70 -9.06
C ALA A 70 -8.00 0.97 -8.87
N GLU A 71 -7.62 1.54 -7.72
CA GLU A 71 -6.22 1.79 -7.35
C GLU A 71 -5.42 0.48 -7.29
N TRP A 72 -6.01 -0.59 -6.75
CA TRP A 72 -5.36 -1.90 -6.76
C TRP A 72 -5.08 -2.41 -8.18
N LEU A 73 -6.02 -2.26 -9.12
CA LEU A 73 -5.81 -2.68 -10.51
C LEU A 73 -4.70 -1.87 -11.20
N GLU A 74 -4.51 -0.61 -10.83
CA GLU A 74 -3.38 0.21 -11.29
C GLU A 74 -2.05 -0.29 -10.71
N ILE A 75 -2.00 -0.54 -9.40
CA ILE A 75 -0.83 -1.14 -8.73
C ILE A 75 -0.50 -2.50 -9.36
N ALA A 76 -1.51 -3.36 -9.57
CA ALA A 76 -1.34 -4.67 -10.18
C ALA A 76 -0.73 -4.55 -11.59
N ARG A 77 -1.20 -3.59 -12.40
CA ARG A 77 -0.62 -3.30 -13.72
C ARG A 77 0.84 -2.85 -13.60
N GLU A 78 1.15 -1.91 -12.72
CA GLU A 78 2.52 -1.40 -12.52
C GLU A 78 3.49 -2.48 -12.01
N ARG A 79 2.99 -3.42 -11.21
CA ARG A 79 3.73 -4.58 -10.70
C ARG A 79 3.71 -5.77 -11.66
N ASN A 80 3.19 -5.60 -12.88
CA ASN A 80 3.09 -6.64 -13.93
C ASN A 80 2.34 -7.91 -13.48
N LEU A 81 1.27 -7.74 -12.70
CA LEU A 81 0.41 -8.83 -12.26
C LEU A 81 -0.67 -9.09 -13.29
N THR A 82 -0.88 -10.37 -13.62
CA THR A 82 -2.03 -10.78 -14.41
C THR A 82 -3.30 -10.62 -13.57
N THR A 83 -4.34 -10.02 -14.16
CA THR A 83 -5.63 -9.97 -13.47
C THR A 83 -6.19 -11.38 -13.31
N GLN A 84 -6.70 -11.69 -12.12
CA GLN A 84 -7.45 -12.90 -11.82
C GLN A 84 -8.94 -12.76 -12.20
N LEU A 85 -9.37 -11.56 -12.62
CA LEU A 85 -10.75 -11.31 -13.04
C LEU A 85 -11.03 -12.00 -14.37
N THR A 86 -12.17 -12.67 -14.43
CA THR A 86 -12.73 -13.22 -15.65
C THR A 86 -13.80 -12.30 -16.23
N PRO A 87 -14.15 -12.45 -17.52
CA PRO A 87 -15.27 -11.71 -18.10
C PRO A 87 -16.63 -11.99 -17.42
N GLU A 88 -16.77 -13.13 -16.75
CA GLU A 88 -17.99 -13.47 -16.00
C GLU A 88 -18.09 -12.67 -14.70
N ASP A 89 -16.97 -12.48 -14.00
CA ASP A 89 -16.92 -11.66 -12.78
C ASP A 89 -17.38 -10.23 -13.07
N LEU A 90 -16.85 -9.64 -14.15
CA LEU A 90 -17.21 -8.28 -14.57
C LEU A 90 -18.68 -8.18 -14.97
N ARG A 91 -19.25 -9.22 -15.58
CA ARG A 91 -20.66 -9.25 -15.95
C ARG A 91 -21.55 -9.29 -14.70
N ARG A 92 -21.20 -10.13 -13.72
CA ARG A 92 -21.91 -10.20 -12.44
C ARG A 92 -21.88 -8.86 -11.72
N ASP A 93 -20.74 -8.19 -11.69
CA ASP A 93 -20.63 -6.86 -11.06
C ASP A 93 -21.51 -5.82 -11.76
N ALA A 94 -21.57 -5.85 -13.10
CA ALA A 94 -22.43 -4.96 -13.89
C ALA A 94 -23.93 -5.24 -13.67
N ASP A 95 -24.32 -6.52 -13.61
CA ASP A 95 -25.69 -6.94 -13.32
C ASP A 95 -26.12 -6.45 -11.93
N ALA A 96 -25.29 -6.68 -10.90
CA ALA A 96 -25.56 -6.23 -9.54
C ALA A 96 -25.68 -4.71 -9.43
N ALA A 97 -24.82 -3.95 -10.13
CA ALA A 97 -24.90 -2.49 -10.14
C ALA A 97 -26.18 -1.95 -10.78
N SER A 98 -26.81 -2.71 -11.67
CA SER A 98 -28.06 -2.31 -12.35
C SER A 98 -29.30 -2.47 -11.46
N GLU A 99 -29.18 -3.18 -10.33
CA GLU A 99 -30.25 -3.42 -9.36
C GLU A 99 -30.25 -2.43 -8.17
N LEU A 100 -29.29 -1.49 -8.13
CA LEU A 100 -29.17 -0.43 -7.12
C LEU A 100 -30.19 0.70 -7.34
#